data_AF-A0A6A3ENE1-F1
#
_entry.id   AF-A0A6A3ENE1-F1
#
_cell.length_a   1.000
_cell.length_b   1.000
_cell.length_c   1.000
_cell.angle_alpha   90.00
_cell.angle_beta   90.00
_cell.angle_gamma   90.00
#
_symmetry.space_group_name_H-M   'P 1'
#
loop_
_entity.id
_entity.type
_entity.pdbx_description
1 polymer ?
#
loop_
_entity_poly.entity_id
_entity_poly.type
_entity_poly.pdbx_seq_one_letter_code
_entity_poly.pdbx_strand_id
1 'polypeptide(L)'
;MDVVAQLQDIWSETFQVTAVVWRMWATHIMRGLDRSTWDRDILEPPPSQITNLLKPADLPAERPLAGLSRSSDLALQVVNAAIEDNKRLKASWKAHGERLKNQEQLLLTRKRTIEAILAGTRLPSLNDVIDPLPALTKIEDIEHQE
;
A
#
# COMPACT_ATOMS: atom_id res chain seq x y z
N MET A 1 -45.69 -1.09 44.76
CA MET A 1 -44.23 -1.03 44.58
C MET A 1 -43.93 -1.70 43.24
N ASP A 2 -43.31 -0.97 42.31
CA ASP A 2 -43.00 -1.52 40.98
C ASP A 2 -41.54 -1.97 40.95
N VAL A 3 -41.32 -3.28 41.11
CA VAL A 3 -39.99 -3.91 41.14
C VAL A 3 -39.27 -3.72 39.80
N VAL A 4 -40.00 -3.63 38.68
CA VAL A 4 -39.40 -3.39 37.36
C VAL A 4 -38.78 -2.00 37.29
N ALA A 5 -39.49 -0.98 37.79
CA ALA A 5 -38.99 0.39 37.79
C ALA A 5 -37.72 0.54 38.64
N GLN A 6 -37.65 -0.14 39.79
CA GLN A 6 -36.48 -0.12 40.66
C GLN A 6 -35.27 -0.86 40.07
N LEU A 7 -35.51 -2.02 39.45
CA LEU A 7 -34.46 -2.71 38.71
C LEU A 7 -33.91 -1.86 37.57
N GLN A 8 -34.77 -1.13 36.85
CA GLN A 8 -34.34 -0.22 35.79
C GLN A 8 -33.57 0.97 36.33
N ASP A 9 -33.99 1.55 37.46
CA ASP A 9 -33.29 2.67 38.10
C ASP A 9 -31.84 2.30 38.48
N ILE A 10 -31.64 1.11 39.06
CA ILE A 10 -30.31 0.67 39.53
C ILE A 10 -29.44 0.13 38.39
N TRP A 11 -30.02 -0.65 37.47
CA TRP A 11 -29.25 -1.49 36.57
C TRP A 11 -29.27 -1.04 35.10
N SER A 12 -30.03 -0.02 34.73
CA SER A 12 -30.11 0.43 33.32
C SER A 12 -28.79 1.00 32.76
N GLU A 13 -27.91 1.51 33.63
CA GLU A 13 -26.57 1.95 33.24
C GLU A 13 -25.62 0.78 32.95
N THR A 14 -25.87 -0.39 33.57
CA THR A 14 -25.02 -1.58 33.45
C THR A 14 -25.51 -2.52 32.36
N PHE A 15 -26.83 -2.66 32.22
CA PHE A 15 -27.46 -3.61 31.31
C PHE A 15 -28.52 -2.94 30.42
N GLN A 16 -28.42 -3.17 29.12
CA GLN A 16 -29.46 -2.80 28.16
C GLN A 16 -30.24 -4.04 27.73
N VAL A 17 -31.51 -4.12 28.15
CA VAL A 17 -32.40 -5.22 27.78
C VAL A 17 -33.83 -4.79 27.50
N THR A 18 -34.56 -5.67 26.81
CA THR A 18 -35.98 -5.47 26.47
C THR A 18 -36.86 -5.49 27.72
N ALA A 19 -38.01 -4.81 27.66
CA ALA A 19 -38.98 -4.75 28.74
C ALA A 19 -39.46 -6.14 29.24
N VAL A 20 -39.39 -7.16 28.38
CA VAL A 20 -39.73 -8.55 28.76
C VAL A 20 -38.71 -9.12 29.73
N VAL A 21 -37.42 -8.89 29.50
CA VAL A 21 -36.35 -9.41 30.37
C VAL A 21 -36.38 -8.73 31.74
N TRP A 22 -36.65 -7.42 31.80
CA TRP A 22 -36.87 -6.71 33.06
C TRP A 22 -38.02 -7.30 33.87
N ARG A 23 -39.14 -7.64 33.20
CA ARG A 23 -40.27 -8.31 33.85
C ARG A 23 -39.95 -9.73 34.29
N MET A 24 -39.16 -10.48 33.52
CA MET A 24 -38.69 -11.81 33.93
C MET A 24 -37.87 -11.75 35.22
N TRP A 25 -37.02 -10.73 35.37
CA TRP A 25 -36.24 -10.52 36.59
C TRP A 25 -37.09 -10.10 37.77
N ALA A 26 -37.96 -9.11 37.60
CA ALA A 26 -38.91 -8.74 38.63
C ALA A 26 -39.79 -9.92 39.07
N THR A 27 -40.24 -10.75 38.11
CA THR A 27 -41.02 -11.96 38.41
C THR A 27 -40.20 -12.97 39.19
N HIS A 28 -38.91 -13.13 38.90
CA HIS A 28 -38.03 -14.02 39.67
C HIS A 28 -37.92 -13.59 41.14
N ILE A 29 -37.73 -12.29 41.38
CA ILE A 29 -37.67 -11.73 42.74
C ILE A 29 -39.01 -11.89 43.47
N MET A 30 -40.10 -11.53 42.79
CA MET A 30 -41.46 -11.58 43.36
C MET A 30 -41.99 -13.00 43.58
N ARG A 31 -41.33 -14.04 43.05
CA ARG A 31 -41.67 -15.45 43.32
C ARG A 31 -41.33 -15.86 44.75
N GLY A 32 -40.43 -15.15 45.43
CA GLY A 32 -40.23 -15.27 46.86
C GLY A 32 -41.47 -14.79 47.61
N LEU A 33 -42.11 -15.69 48.38
CA LEU A 33 -43.30 -15.38 49.20
C LEU A 33 -43.02 -14.38 50.32
N ASP A 34 -41.75 -14.08 50.60
CA ASP A 34 -41.31 -13.13 51.60
C ASP A 34 -41.04 -11.76 50.97
N ARG A 35 -41.98 -10.82 51.14
CA ARG A 35 -41.85 -9.46 50.62
C ARG A 35 -40.78 -8.63 51.34
N SER A 36 -40.33 -9.07 52.51
CA SER A 36 -39.28 -8.35 53.25
C SER A 36 -37.90 -8.51 52.61
N THR A 37 -37.71 -9.44 51.68
CA THR A 37 -36.43 -9.68 51.00
C THR A 37 -36.26 -8.94 49.68
N TRP A 38 -37.34 -8.41 49.10
CA TRP A 38 -37.32 -7.87 47.75
C TRP A 38 -36.32 -6.73 47.56
N ASP A 39 -36.22 -5.80 48.51
CA ASP A 39 -35.29 -4.66 48.43
C ASP A 39 -33.83 -5.12 48.40
N ARG A 40 -33.51 -6.20 49.14
CA ARG A 40 -32.19 -6.82 49.11
C ARG A 40 -31.96 -7.53 47.78
N ASP A 41 -32.93 -8.32 47.35
CA ASP A 41 -32.83 -9.16 46.14
C ASP A 41 -32.79 -8.32 44.84
N ILE A 42 -33.26 -7.05 44.87
CA ILE A 42 -33.13 -6.07 43.77
C ILE A 42 -31.69 -5.55 43.64
N LEU A 43 -30.95 -5.45 44.75
CA LEU A 43 -29.55 -5.01 44.77
C LEU A 43 -28.57 -6.15 44.43
N GLU A 44 -29.04 -7.39 44.46
CA GLU A 44 -28.23 -8.54 44.08
C GLU A 44 -28.06 -8.64 42.56
N PRO A 45 -26.91 -9.17 42.10
CA PRO A 45 -26.68 -9.40 40.68
C PRO A 45 -27.74 -10.36 40.09
N PRO A 46 -27.99 -10.25 38.77
CA PRO A 46 -29.03 -11.01 38.10
C PRO A 46 -28.79 -12.52 38.26
N PRO A 47 -29.84 -13.31 38.53
CA PRO A 47 -29.72 -14.76 38.63
C PRO A 47 -29.27 -15.35 37.29
N SER A 48 -28.55 -16.48 37.34
CA SER A 48 -27.90 -17.12 36.18
C SER A 48 -28.81 -17.34 34.97
N GLN A 49 -30.09 -17.60 35.20
CA GLN A 49 -31.12 -17.78 34.15
C GLN A 49 -31.37 -16.50 33.34
N ILE A 50 -31.12 -15.33 33.95
CA ILE A 50 -31.35 -14.00 33.37
C ILE A 50 -30.05 -13.43 32.85
N THR A 51 -28.91 -13.75 33.46
CA THR A 51 -27.58 -13.27 33.05
C THR A 51 -27.32 -13.45 31.55
N ASN A 52 -27.70 -14.59 30.97
CA ASN A 52 -27.52 -14.88 29.54
C ASN A 52 -28.40 -14.02 28.60
N LEU A 53 -29.43 -13.37 29.14
CA LEU A 53 -30.35 -12.50 28.41
C LEU A 53 -29.97 -11.01 28.55
N LEU A 54 -29.02 -10.69 29.43
CA LEU A 54 -28.54 -9.34 29.65
C LEU A 54 -27.42 -9.00 28.67
N LYS A 55 -27.55 -7.88 27.97
CA LYS A 55 -26.45 -7.28 27.22
C LYS A 55 -25.84 -6.17 28.06
N PRO A 56 -24.50 -6.08 28.16
CA PRO A 56 -23.85 -4.90 28.72
C PRO A 56 -24.36 -3.66 27.99
N ALA A 57 -24.65 -2.60 28.74
CA ALA A 57 -24.91 -1.31 28.14
C ALA A 57 -23.65 -0.86 27.36
N ASP A 58 -23.83 -0.28 26.17
CA ASP A 58 -22.71 0.28 25.38
C ASP A 58 -21.90 1.24 26.25
N LEU A 59 -20.75 0.80 26.74
CA LEU A 59 -19.88 1.63 27.56
C LEU A 59 -19.33 2.77 26.67
N PRO A 60 -19.38 4.03 27.12
CA PRO A 60 -18.79 5.16 26.39
C PRO A 60 -17.32 4.97 25.99
N ALA A 61 -16.60 4.10 26.70
CA ALA A 61 -15.20 3.73 26.43
C ALA A 61 -15.00 2.90 25.15
N GLU A 62 -16.02 2.22 24.62
CA GLU A 62 -15.87 1.37 23.42
C GLU A 62 -15.86 2.17 22.11
N ARG A 63 -16.54 3.32 22.05
CA ARG A 63 -16.55 4.17 20.84
C ARG A 63 -15.18 4.79 20.51
N PRO A 64 -14.43 5.36 21.48
CA PRO A 64 -13.07 5.84 21.23
C PRO A 64 -12.12 4.72 20.78
N LEU A 65 -12.23 3.53 21.36
CA LEU A 65 -11.41 2.37 21.00
C LEU A 65 -11.69 1.89 19.57
N ALA A 66 -12.98 1.81 19.18
CA ALA A 66 -13.37 1.47 17.81
C ALA A 66 -12.88 2.52 16.78
N GLY A 67 -12.93 3.81 17.14
CA GLY A 67 -12.40 4.90 16.32
C GLY A 67 -10.88 4.84 16.15
N LEU A 68 -10.15 4.59 17.24
CA LEU A 68 -8.69 4.45 17.23
C LEU A 68 -8.24 3.22 16.42
N SER A 69 -8.92 2.07 16.58
CA SER A 69 -8.63 0.87 15.80
C SER A 69 -8.80 1.13 14.31
N ARG A 70 -9.93 1.73 13.90
CA ARG A 70 -10.19 2.07 12.50
C ARG A 70 -9.17 3.06 11.93
N SER A 71 -8.80 4.08 12.70
CA SER A 71 -7.77 5.04 12.31
C SER A 71 -6.40 4.38 12.12
N SER A 72 -6.07 3.42 12.98
CA SER A 72 -4.81 2.68 12.93
C SER A 72 -4.77 1.75 11.70
N ASP A 73 -5.88 1.07 11.40
CA ASP A 73 -6.01 0.22 10.22
C ASP A 73 -5.86 1.01 8.91
N LEU A 74 -6.46 2.20 8.83
CA LEU A 74 -6.32 3.08 7.67
C LEU A 74 -4.89 3.58 7.52
N ALA A 75 -4.26 4.02 8.62
CA ALA A 75 -2.86 4.46 8.59
C ALA A 75 -1.93 3.34 8.12
N LEU A 76 -2.15 2.10 8.59
CA LEU A 76 -1.38 0.93 8.15
C LEU A 76 -1.59 0.64 6.66
N GLN A 77 -2.82 0.73 6.16
CA GLN A 77 -3.11 0.54 4.72
C GLN A 77 -2.39 1.59 3.86
N VAL A 78 -2.39 2.86 4.27
CA VAL A 78 -1.67 3.94 3.57
C VAL A 78 -0.17 3.67 3.53
N VAL A 79 0.42 3.28 4.67
CA VAL A 79 1.86 2.95 4.73
C VAL A 79 2.19 1.76 3.84
N ASN A 80 1.37 0.71 3.86
CA ASN A 80 1.56 -0.46 3.00
C ASN A 80 1.46 -0.10 1.51
N ALA A 81 0.50 0.73 1.12
CA ALA A 81 0.38 1.23 -0.25
C ALA A 81 1.63 2.03 -0.66
N ALA A 82 2.11 2.93 0.21
CA ALA A 82 3.32 3.71 -0.02
C ALA A 82 4.59 2.84 -0.15
N ILE A 83 4.69 1.75 0.62
CA ILE A 83 5.77 0.77 0.49
C ILE A 83 5.74 0.11 -0.89
N GLU A 84 4.57 -0.32 -1.36
CA GLU A 84 4.43 -0.92 -2.70
C GLU A 84 4.74 0.08 -3.81
N ASP A 85 4.31 1.33 -3.69
CA ASP A 85 4.66 2.39 -4.64
C ASP A 85 6.17 2.66 -4.66
N ASN A 86 6.84 2.65 -3.50
CA ASN A 86 8.28 2.78 -3.43
C ASN A 86 9.00 1.63 -4.15
N LYS A 87 8.52 0.39 -3.99
CA LYS A 87 9.06 -0.77 -4.72
C LYS A 87 8.91 -0.60 -6.24
N ARG A 88 7.75 -0.11 -6.70
CA ARG A 88 7.49 0.20 -8.12
C ARG A 88 8.44 1.27 -8.64
N LEU A 89 8.61 2.37 -7.90
CA LEU A 89 9.55 3.44 -8.26
C LEU A 89 10.99 2.92 -8.37
N LYS A 90 11.43 2.09 -7.41
CA LYS A 90 12.76 1.47 -7.44
C LYS A 90 12.96 0.57 -8.67
N ALA A 91 11.94 -0.18 -9.07
CA ALA A 91 12.00 -1.01 -10.28
C ALA A 91 12.10 -0.16 -11.55
N SER A 92 11.28 0.90 -11.65
CA SER A 92 11.33 1.85 -12.77
C SER A 92 12.70 2.53 -12.89
N TRP A 93 13.24 3.01 -11.76
CA TRP A 93 14.56 3.63 -11.73
C TRP A 93 15.67 2.70 -12.25
N LYS A 94 15.65 1.42 -11.84
CA LYS A 94 16.59 0.42 -12.36
C LYS A 94 16.46 0.24 -13.88
N ALA A 95 15.23 0.14 -14.39
CA ALA A 95 15.00 0.02 -15.83
C ALA A 95 15.51 1.23 -16.61
N HIS A 96 15.31 2.44 -16.08
CA HIS A 96 15.90 3.65 -16.64
C HIS A 96 17.44 3.62 -16.64
N GLY A 97 18.05 3.16 -15.54
CA GLY A 97 19.50 2.97 -15.44
C GLY A 97 20.04 2.02 -16.50
N GLU A 98 19.40 0.87 -16.72
CA GLU A 98 19.79 -0.08 -17.77
C GLU A 98 19.64 0.52 -19.18
N ARG A 99 18.57 1.29 -19.42
CA ARG A 99 18.38 1.99 -20.69
C ARG A 99 19.48 3.02 -20.95
N LEU A 100 19.92 3.75 -19.92
CA LEU A 100 21.02 4.71 -20.04
C LEU A 100 22.33 4.01 -20.41
N LYS A 101 22.67 2.89 -19.74
CA LYS A 101 23.86 2.08 -20.06
C LYS A 101 23.83 1.59 -21.51
N ASN A 102 22.67 1.10 -21.98
CA ASN A 102 22.51 0.66 -23.36
C ASN A 102 22.73 1.80 -24.37
N GLN A 103 22.23 3.00 -24.05
CA GLN A 103 22.45 4.18 -24.88
C GLN A 103 23.93 4.58 -24.92
N GLU A 104 24.63 4.54 -23.79
CA GLU A 104 26.07 4.81 -23.74
C GLU A 104 26.86 3.83 -24.61
N GLN A 105 26.58 2.53 -24.51
CA GLN A 105 27.25 1.51 -25.34
C GLN A 105 26.95 1.68 -26.83
N LEU A 106 25.72 2.05 -27.18
CA LEU A 106 25.34 2.36 -28.56
C LEU A 106 26.12 3.57 -29.09
N LEU A 107 26.26 4.63 -28.29
CA LEU A 107 27.01 5.83 -28.67
C LEU A 107 28.51 5.52 -28.82
N LEU A 108 29.09 4.73 -27.93
CA LEU A 108 30.48 4.28 -28.04
C LEU A 108 30.72 3.47 -29.32
N THR A 109 29.81 2.56 -29.66
CA THR A 109 29.88 1.81 -30.92
C THR A 109 29.82 2.74 -32.13
N ARG A 110 28.85 3.68 -32.15
CA ARG A 110 28.72 4.66 -33.24
C ARG A 110 29.96 5.54 -33.37
N LYS A 111 30.53 5.99 -32.25
CA LYS A 111 31.77 6.76 -32.22
C LYS A 111 32.91 5.97 -32.88
N ARG A 112 33.12 4.71 -32.47
CA ARG A 112 34.16 3.85 -33.07
C ARG A 112 33.97 3.68 -34.57
N THR A 113 32.74 3.50 -35.04
CA THR A 113 32.43 3.42 -36.48
C THR A 113 32.85 4.70 -37.20
N ILE A 114 32.51 5.88 -36.66
CA ILE A 114 32.90 7.17 -37.25
C ILE A 114 34.42 7.34 -37.26
N GLU A 115 35.09 7.01 -36.16
CA GLU A 115 36.56 7.06 -36.06
C GLU A 115 37.24 6.17 -37.10
N ALA A 116 36.70 4.96 -37.35
CA ALA A 116 37.21 4.05 -38.37
C ALA A 116 37.01 4.61 -39.80
N ILE A 117 35.85 5.21 -40.09
CA ILE A 117 35.60 5.87 -41.38
C ILE A 117 36.61 7.00 -41.58
N LEU A 118 36.79 7.86 -40.57
CA LEU A 118 37.73 8.97 -40.64
C LEU A 118 39.16 8.51 -40.88
N ALA A 119 39.59 7.42 -40.22
CA ALA A 119 40.90 6.82 -40.45
C ALA A 119 41.07 6.33 -41.88
N GLY A 120 40.04 5.70 -42.47
CA GLY A 120 40.06 5.21 -43.86
C GLY A 120 40.00 6.31 -44.92
N THR A 121 39.43 7.48 -44.62
CA THR A 121 39.30 8.60 -45.57
C THR A 121 40.52 9.54 -45.62
N ARG A 122 41.50 9.37 -44.73
CA ARG A 122 42.70 10.21 -44.75
C ARG A 122 43.58 9.85 -45.95
N LEU A 123 43.66 10.77 -46.90
CA LEU A 123 44.62 10.67 -48.00
C LEU A 123 46.06 10.75 -47.44
N PRO A 124 47.00 10.01 -48.02
CA PRO A 124 48.43 10.20 -47.73
C PRO A 124 48.83 11.65 -48.03
N SER A 125 49.84 12.14 -47.32
CA SER A 125 50.44 13.44 -47.61
C SER A 125 50.90 13.50 -49.05
N LEU A 126 50.81 14.67 -49.70
CA LEU A 126 51.32 14.86 -51.07
C LEU A 126 52.81 14.48 -51.18
N ASN A 127 53.56 14.60 -50.09
CA ASN A 127 54.97 14.20 -50.02
C ASN A 127 55.20 12.67 -49.97
N ASP A 128 54.16 11.91 -49.60
CA ASP A 128 54.21 10.44 -49.52
C ASP A 128 53.68 9.77 -50.80
N VAL A 129 53.08 10.55 -51.71
CA VAL A 129 52.59 10.07 -53.01
C VAL A 129 53.72 10.17 -54.03
N ILE A 130 54.24 9.02 -54.44
CA ILE A 130 55.25 8.93 -55.51
C ILE A 130 54.61 9.44 -56.82
N ASP A 131 55.27 10.38 -57.50
CA ASP A 131 54.84 10.88 -58.81
C ASP A 131 54.75 9.69 -59.80
N PRO A 132 53.57 9.40 -60.38
CA PRO A 132 53.42 8.33 -61.34
C PRO A 132 53.90 8.71 -62.75
N LEU A 133 54.09 10.00 -63.06
CA LEU A 133 54.50 10.46 -64.40
C LEU A 133 55.78 9.80 -64.93
N PRO A 134 56.84 9.58 -64.11
CA PRO A 134 58.05 8.88 -64.55
C PRO A 134 57.82 7.39 -64.85
N ALA A 135 56.79 6.77 -64.28
CA ALA A 135 56.46 5.36 -64.48
C ALA A 135 55.49 5.13 -65.65
N LEU A 136 54.85 6.19 -66.17
CA LEU A 136 53.98 6.09 -67.33
C LEU A 136 54.81 5.82 -68.58
N THR A 137 54.56 4.66 -69.19
CA THR A 137 55.10 4.34 -70.50
C THR A 137 54.46 5.27 -71.53
N LYS A 138 55.27 5.99 -72.31
CA LYS A 138 54.74 6.79 -73.43
C LYS A 138 54.11 5.86 -74.45
N ILE A 139 52.78 5.86 -74.49
CA ILE A 139 52.02 5.23 -75.57
C ILE A 139 51.87 6.31 -76.64
N GLU A 140 52.24 6.01 -77.88
CA GLU A 140 52.01 6.90 -79.00
C GLU A 140 50.52 7.10 -79.20
N ASP A 141 50.11 8.36 -79.39
CA ASP A 141 48.73 8.71 -79.66
C ASP A 141 48.38 8.29 -81.10
N ILE A 142 47.78 7.10 -81.21
CA ILE A 142 47.41 6.48 -82.48
C ILE A 142 46.03 6.98 -82.97
N GLU A 143 45.26 7.66 -82.11
CA GLU A 143 43.90 8.13 -82.44
C GLU A 143 43.89 9.46 -83.21
N HIS A 144 45.04 10.15 -83.28
CA HIS A 144 45.16 11.46 -83.92
C HIS A 144 46.21 11.52 -85.05
N GLN A 145 46.58 10.36 -85.61
CA GLN A 145 47.40 10.30 -86.83
C GLN A 145 46.49 10.31 -88.07
N GLU A 146 46.26 11.53 -88.59
CA GLU A 146 45.62 11.94 -89.86
C GLU A 146 44.21 11.40 -90.21
#